data_AF-A0A3D4PHV1-F1
#
_entry.id   AF-A0A3D4PHV1-F1
#
_cell.length_a   1.000
_cell.length_b   1.000
_cell.length_c   1.000
_cell.angle_alpha   90.00
_cell.angle_beta   90.00
_cell.angle_gamma   90.00
#
_symmetry.space_group_name_H-M   'P 1'
#
loop_
_entity.id
_entity.type
_entity.pdbx_description
1 polymer ?
#
loop_
_entity_poly.entity_id
_entity_poly.type
_entity_poly.pdbx_seq_one_letter_code
_entity_poly.pdbx_strand_id
1 'polypeptide(L)'
;VAELLTEIKRLQLNQEQPIMLFMDCNKRITNWDRGLVYNSFAVALAKTVREAAMQNLFVLNSTSSGQQANSSEGLQGSIFGDSVARALAGEADLTRNQGNGDRQLQLTEVMKFVESRVSSWSLKSRGQQQTPMLTPDHGNNVSIGWAISDLKISLPANRPADRISLAVENLYELWQSYEQASGSDLLRLSPIATTRFIQELCWCEQALISGNFYLTRVEEKLLSLKQQFSQIQQATNSQNAKNRGDAWKITPGPIGHTVALNQYFGRADTKTLSFVQSFDELIQNYNADSFTEFLNDVSPEFDQFVELRFLKVVQQMAGKETISNRELMTTVLKTQQQCRNLSVLPDQRIITRIETAWGPVEERRRQLEDDLLVGKGNLADWQKLQRTVVDFETYVNKLGEFYALSDRAQSEIPFYARWLADASHLDALFKHHIELAEQLLTPALNANLQLQQILNENPGENIALDQERLQTTVQGLTLLLSKLQQTFTGEAVLETADAAWVIEDYKANLGLLQT
;
A
#
# COMPACT_ATOMS: atom_id res chain seq x y z
N VAL A 1 22.12 2.33 8.46
CA VAL A 1 22.09 2.12 9.93
C VAL A 1 23.24 1.26 10.41
N ALA A 2 23.49 0.09 9.82
CA ALA A 2 24.64 -0.77 10.20
C ALA A 2 25.97 0.00 10.24
N GLU A 3 26.28 0.81 9.22
CA GLU A 3 27.48 1.66 9.20
C GLU A 3 27.54 2.65 10.37
N LEU A 4 26.41 3.30 10.70
CA LEU A 4 26.30 4.20 11.84
C LEU A 4 26.55 3.45 13.16
N LEU A 5 26.02 2.24 13.31
CA LEU A 5 26.25 1.41 14.49
C LEU A 5 27.72 0.97 14.59
N THR A 6 28.36 0.63 13.47
CA THR A 6 29.81 0.33 13.42
C THR A 6 30.62 1.54 13.86
N GLU A 7 30.23 2.73 13.42
CA GLU A 7 30.90 3.98 13.79
C GLU A 7 30.67 4.32 15.27
N ILE A 8 29.44 4.15 15.78
CA ILE A 8 29.15 4.29 17.21
C ILE A 8 29.98 3.30 18.01
N LYS A 9 30.07 2.03 17.58
CA LYS A 9 30.89 1.00 18.22
C LYS A 9 32.38 1.36 18.22
N ARG A 10 32.87 1.97 17.14
CA ARG A 10 34.24 2.50 17.02
C ARG A 10 34.49 3.65 18.00
N LEU A 11 33.51 4.55 18.16
CA LEU A 11 33.56 5.67 19.10
C LEU A 11 33.36 5.22 20.57
N GLN A 12 32.66 4.11 20.78
CA GLN A 12 32.29 3.53 22.09
C GLN A 12 33.41 2.77 22.80
N LEU A 13 34.66 2.84 22.35
CA LEU A 13 35.76 2.03 22.90
C LEU A 13 36.02 2.17 24.42
N ASN A 14 35.39 3.10 25.16
CA ASN A 14 35.62 3.31 26.61
C ASN A 14 34.46 3.94 27.44
N GLN A 15 33.19 3.92 27.02
CA GLN A 15 32.13 4.63 27.78
C GLN A 15 31.11 3.71 28.48
N GLU A 16 30.99 3.85 29.81
CA GLU A 16 29.96 3.22 30.65
C GLU A 16 28.57 3.89 30.53
N GLN A 17 28.48 5.02 29.83
CA GLN A 17 27.24 5.80 29.74
C GLN A 17 26.26 5.25 28.69
N PRO A 18 24.94 5.35 28.94
CA PRO A 18 23.92 4.98 27.97
C PRO A 18 23.91 5.95 26.78
N ILE A 19 23.82 5.40 25.56
CA ILE A 19 23.68 6.14 24.32
C ILE A 19 22.23 6.05 23.86
N MET A 20 21.61 7.19 23.62
CA MET A 20 20.25 7.28 23.10
C MET A 20 20.26 7.80 21.66
N LEU A 21 19.70 7.03 20.73
CA LEU A 21 19.51 7.40 19.33
C LEU A 21 18.03 7.63 19.04
N PHE A 22 17.69 8.83 18.58
CA PHE A 22 16.34 9.15 18.12
C PHE A 22 16.28 9.07 16.61
N MET A 23 15.34 8.29 16.08
CA MET A 23 15.19 8.09 14.63
C MET A 23 13.79 8.51 14.18
N ASP A 24 13.69 9.66 13.53
CA ASP A 24 12.47 10.08 12.85
C ASP A 24 12.47 9.64 11.38
N CYS A 25 12.21 8.36 11.17
CA CYS A 25 12.25 7.71 9.86
C CYS A 25 10.85 7.28 9.42
N ASN A 26 10.72 6.50 8.33
CA ASN A 26 9.44 5.93 7.88
C ASN A 26 8.38 6.96 7.42
N LYS A 27 8.80 8.04 6.74
CA LYS A 27 7.90 9.08 6.20
C LYS A 27 6.99 8.62 5.06
N ARG A 28 7.22 7.44 4.49
CA ARG A 28 6.40 6.81 3.44
C ARG A 28 6.29 5.32 3.70
N ILE A 29 5.07 4.78 3.64
CA ILE A 29 4.80 3.34 3.77
C ILE A 29 5.03 2.63 2.42
N THR A 30 4.63 3.25 1.31
CA THR A 30 4.78 2.68 -0.04
C THR A 30 5.35 3.72 -1.01
N ASN A 31 6.02 3.25 -2.05
CA ASN A 31 6.47 4.01 -3.20
C ASN A 31 6.64 3.07 -4.40
N TRP A 32 5.51 2.79 -5.07
CA TRP A 32 5.41 1.77 -6.11
C TRP A 32 6.27 2.09 -7.34
N ASP A 33 6.39 3.37 -7.67
CA ASP A 33 7.25 3.87 -8.75
C ASP A 33 8.75 3.53 -8.56
N ARG A 34 9.12 3.05 -7.36
CA ARG A 34 10.48 2.66 -6.98
C ARG A 34 10.60 1.21 -6.55
N GLY A 35 9.56 0.41 -6.75
CA GLY A 35 9.52 -0.96 -6.25
C GLY A 35 9.48 -1.07 -4.73
N LEU A 36 9.23 0.03 -4.00
CA LEU A 36 9.00 -0.02 -2.56
C LEU A 36 7.52 -0.32 -2.33
N VAL A 37 7.18 -1.61 -2.40
CA VAL A 37 5.82 -2.09 -2.13
C VAL A 37 5.45 -1.86 -0.67
N TYR A 38 6.43 -2.01 0.23
CA TYR A 38 6.27 -1.82 1.66
C TYR A 38 7.58 -1.37 2.32
N ASN A 39 7.48 -0.39 3.22
CA ASN A 39 8.62 0.11 3.96
C ASN A 39 8.84 -0.66 5.27
N SER A 40 9.71 -1.67 5.21
CA SER A 40 10.10 -2.51 6.34
C SER A 40 11.21 -1.91 7.21
N PHE A 41 11.53 -0.63 7.06
CA PHE A 41 12.64 0.01 7.77
C PHE A 41 12.58 -0.19 9.29
N ALA A 42 11.42 -0.02 9.93
CA ALA A 42 11.28 -0.21 11.37
C ALA A 42 11.64 -1.64 11.81
N VAL A 43 11.22 -2.65 11.03
CA VAL A 43 11.55 -4.07 11.28
C VAL A 43 13.05 -4.32 11.12
N ALA A 44 13.61 -3.84 10.01
CA ALA A 44 15.03 -3.97 9.71
C ALA A 44 15.91 -3.27 10.74
N LEU A 45 15.50 -2.09 11.22
CA LEU A 45 16.15 -1.34 12.28
C LEU A 45 16.19 -2.14 13.57
N ALA A 46 15.04 -2.66 14.02
CA ALA A 46 14.97 -3.45 15.24
C ALA A 46 15.88 -4.68 15.18
N LYS A 47 15.88 -5.39 14.04
CA LYS A 47 16.78 -6.53 13.80
C LYS A 47 18.25 -6.11 13.86
N THR A 48 18.62 -5.05 13.14
CA THR A 48 20.01 -4.58 13.04
C THR A 48 20.57 -4.12 14.39
N VAL A 49 19.75 -3.44 15.21
CA VAL A 49 20.15 -3.00 16.56
C VAL A 49 20.36 -4.19 17.49
N ARG A 50 19.47 -5.19 17.46
CA ARG A 50 19.62 -6.43 18.25
C ARG A 50 20.87 -7.23 17.85
N GLU A 51 21.12 -7.35 16.55
CA GLU A 51 22.31 -8.05 16.01
C GLU A 51 23.62 -7.35 16.38
N ALA A 52 23.62 -6.02 16.49
CA ALA A 52 24.79 -5.27 16.93
C ALA A 52 25.16 -5.53 18.41
N ALA A 53 24.20 -6.00 19.22
CA ALA A 53 24.36 -6.47 20.60
C ALA A 53 25.12 -5.48 21.52
N MET A 54 24.89 -4.18 21.36
CA MET A 54 25.52 -3.15 22.18
C MET A 54 24.73 -2.94 23.47
N GLN A 55 25.34 -3.22 24.63
CA GLN A 55 24.66 -3.22 25.94
C GLN A 55 24.13 -1.85 26.38
N ASN A 56 24.79 -0.77 25.97
CA ASN A 56 24.44 0.59 26.38
C ASN A 56 23.74 1.42 25.29
N LEU A 57 23.25 0.80 24.20
CA LEU A 57 22.57 1.52 23.13
C LEU A 57 21.05 1.35 23.22
N PHE A 58 20.35 2.48 23.19
CA PHE A 58 18.90 2.55 23.09
C PHE A 58 18.51 3.35 21.84
N VAL A 59 17.64 2.77 21.02
CA VAL A 59 17.16 3.40 19.79
C VAL A 59 15.66 3.59 19.89
N LEU A 60 15.21 4.85 19.87
CA LEU A 60 13.80 5.20 19.79
C LEU A 60 13.45 5.63 18.37
N ASN A 61 12.72 4.77 17.68
CA ASN A 61 12.20 5.04 16.34
C ASN A 61 10.79 5.65 16.39
N SER A 62 10.49 6.55 15.46
CA SER A 62 9.22 7.28 15.41
C SER A 62 7.99 6.44 15.07
N THR A 63 8.19 5.22 14.58
CA THR A 63 7.13 4.30 14.14
C THR A 63 7.41 2.86 14.53
N SER A 64 6.34 2.08 14.61
CA SER A 64 6.40 0.61 14.64
C SER A 64 6.30 0.06 13.20
N SER A 65 6.32 -1.27 13.07
CA SER A 65 6.16 -1.95 11.80
C SER A 65 4.89 -1.50 11.08
N GLY A 66 4.98 -1.16 9.78
CA GLY A 66 3.84 -0.81 8.93
C GLY A 66 3.22 0.56 9.16
N GLN A 67 3.76 1.37 10.06
CA GLN A 67 3.22 2.68 10.40
C GLN A 67 4.02 3.82 9.74
N GLN A 68 3.35 4.93 9.45
CA GLN A 68 3.98 6.12 8.88
C GLN A 68 4.35 7.13 9.96
N ALA A 69 5.50 7.79 9.82
CA ALA A 69 5.84 8.94 10.64
C ALA A 69 5.17 10.19 10.11
N ASN A 70 4.35 10.81 10.96
CA ASN A 70 3.57 11.98 10.57
C ASN A 70 4.27 13.30 10.92
N SER A 71 4.05 14.28 10.03
CA SER A 71 4.38 15.68 10.25
C SER A 71 3.11 16.50 10.51
N SER A 72 3.25 17.54 11.32
CA SER A 72 2.18 18.46 11.67
C SER A 72 2.50 19.85 11.13
N GLU A 73 1.60 20.38 10.30
CA GLU A 73 1.69 21.75 9.77
C GLU A 73 1.68 22.79 10.89
N GLY A 74 0.88 22.56 11.94
CA GLY A 74 0.78 23.44 13.09
C GLY A 74 2.03 23.40 13.99
N LEU A 75 2.67 22.23 14.13
CA LEU A 75 3.91 22.10 14.92
C LEU A 75 5.16 22.48 14.14
N GLN A 76 5.09 22.58 12.81
CA GLN A 76 6.24 22.84 11.95
C GLN A 76 7.35 21.79 12.19
N GLY A 77 6.95 20.53 12.19
CA GLY A 77 7.84 19.41 12.45
C GLY A 77 7.09 18.09 12.60
N SER A 78 7.85 17.03 12.83
CA SER A 78 7.27 15.73 13.18
C SER A 78 6.64 15.78 14.57
N ILE A 79 5.49 15.13 14.74
CA ILE A 79 4.88 14.96 16.07
C ILE A 79 5.83 14.22 17.03
N PHE A 80 6.61 13.27 16.49
CA PHE A 80 7.62 12.53 17.23
C PHE A 80 8.72 13.46 17.75
N GLY A 81 9.35 14.23 16.88
CA GLY A 81 10.40 15.20 17.25
C GLY A 81 9.93 16.25 18.25
N ASP A 82 8.72 16.81 18.10
CA ASP A 82 8.13 17.73 19.11
C ASP A 82 7.98 17.02 20.46
N SER A 83 7.46 15.79 20.45
CA SER A 83 7.26 15.00 21.67
C SER A 83 8.57 14.67 22.36
N VAL A 84 9.61 14.29 21.61
CA VAL A 84 10.96 14.02 22.14
C VAL A 84 11.57 15.29 22.71
N ALA A 85 11.52 16.40 22.00
CA ALA A 85 12.06 17.67 22.49
C ALA A 85 11.41 18.07 23.82
N ARG A 86 10.09 17.95 23.93
CA ARG A 86 9.33 18.25 25.15
C ARG A 86 9.63 17.27 26.28
N ALA A 87 9.79 15.99 25.97
CA ALA A 87 10.20 14.99 26.94
C ALA A 87 11.54 15.39 27.57
N LEU A 88 12.53 15.69 26.73
CA LEU A 88 13.88 16.09 27.14
C LEU A 88 13.92 17.46 27.84
N ALA A 89 12.99 18.36 27.53
CA ALA A 89 12.87 19.62 28.25
C ALA A 89 12.40 19.43 29.70
N GLY A 90 11.73 18.32 30.02
CA GLY A 90 11.24 18.01 31.37
C GLY A 90 9.74 17.69 31.44
N GLU A 91 8.99 17.75 30.33
CA GLU A 91 7.55 17.45 30.38
C GLU A 91 7.26 15.98 30.75
N ALA A 92 8.19 15.07 30.45
CA ALA A 92 8.03 13.65 30.76
C ALA A 92 8.15 13.33 32.27
N ASP A 93 8.89 14.15 33.03
CA ASP A 93 9.07 14.00 34.49
C ASP A 93 7.83 14.46 35.29
N LEU A 94 6.93 15.24 34.67
CA LEU A 94 5.77 15.76 35.37
C LEU A 94 4.80 14.63 35.79
N THR A 95 4.36 14.67 37.04
CA THR A 95 3.41 13.68 37.61
C THR A 95 2.11 13.54 36.81
N ARG A 96 1.58 14.65 36.26
CA ARG A 96 0.41 14.64 35.36
C ARG A 96 0.62 13.84 34.06
N ASN A 97 1.88 13.64 33.68
CA ASN A 97 2.31 12.91 32.50
C ASN A 97 2.89 11.53 32.87
N GLN A 98 2.63 11.05 34.09
CA GLN A 98 3.09 9.77 34.64
C GLN A 98 4.61 9.70 34.94
N GLY A 99 5.29 10.85 35.04
CA GLY A 99 6.65 10.94 35.59
C GLY A 99 6.66 10.95 37.12
N ASN A 100 7.85 10.89 37.70
CA ASN A 100 8.03 10.78 39.16
C ASN A 100 8.35 12.14 39.85
N GLY A 101 8.67 13.19 39.10
CA GLY A 101 8.96 14.54 39.59
C GLY A 101 10.32 14.69 40.27
N ASP A 102 11.26 13.78 40.03
CA ASP A 102 12.61 13.78 40.63
C ASP A 102 13.62 14.61 39.81
N ARG A 103 13.20 15.18 38.68
CA ARG A 103 14.00 15.95 37.69
C ARG A 103 15.03 15.11 36.93
N GLN A 104 15.09 13.80 37.17
CA GLN A 104 15.96 12.86 36.51
C GLN A 104 15.16 12.10 35.45
N LEU A 105 15.37 12.46 34.18
CA LEU A 105 14.64 11.84 33.07
C LEU A 105 15.05 10.38 32.91
N GLN A 106 14.11 9.49 33.17
CA GLN A 106 14.25 8.06 32.92
C GLN A 106 13.75 7.70 31.52
N LEU A 107 14.37 6.69 30.92
CA LEU A 107 13.98 6.18 29.60
C LEU A 107 12.51 5.76 29.55
N THR A 108 11.99 5.16 30.61
CA THR A 108 10.59 4.75 30.73
C THR A 108 9.62 5.93 30.72
N GLU A 109 9.98 7.06 31.33
CA GLU A 109 9.17 8.27 31.36
C GLU A 109 9.14 8.95 29.99
N VAL A 110 10.31 9.09 29.37
CA VAL A 110 10.43 9.62 28.01
C VAL A 110 9.63 8.77 27.03
N MET A 111 9.74 7.44 27.11
CA MET A 111 9.00 6.52 26.25
C MET A 111 7.49 6.67 26.41
N LYS A 112 6.98 6.57 27.64
CA LYS A 112 5.53 6.69 27.92
C LYS A 112 4.97 8.03 27.44
N PHE A 113 5.70 9.11 27.70
CA PHE A 113 5.29 10.45 27.29
C PHE A 113 5.22 10.58 25.76
N VAL A 114 6.28 10.15 25.07
CA VAL A 114 6.37 10.24 23.60
C VAL A 114 5.33 9.33 22.94
N GLU A 115 5.17 8.10 23.42
CA GLU A 115 4.19 7.14 22.89
C GLU A 115 2.76 7.64 23.04
N SER A 116 2.38 8.11 24.23
CA SER A 116 1.04 8.62 24.52
C SER A 116 0.68 9.78 23.61
N ARG A 117 1.59 10.75 23.45
CA ARG A 117 1.37 11.96 22.67
C ARG A 117 1.32 11.67 21.17
N VAL A 118 2.27 10.90 20.65
CA VAL A 118 2.34 10.55 19.22
C VAL A 118 1.14 9.72 18.80
N SER A 119 0.81 8.67 19.56
CA SER A 119 -0.31 7.78 19.24
C SER A 119 -1.65 8.53 19.29
N SER A 120 -1.86 9.34 20.34
CA SER A 120 -3.09 10.12 20.48
C SER A 120 -3.26 11.17 19.38
N TRP A 121 -2.17 11.87 19.03
CA TRP A 121 -2.22 12.90 18.00
C TRP A 121 -2.42 12.28 16.61
N SER A 122 -1.69 11.22 16.28
CA SER A 122 -1.79 10.56 14.98
C SER A 122 -3.20 10.03 14.73
N LEU A 123 -3.80 9.37 15.73
CA LEU A 123 -5.16 8.86 15.62
C LEU A 123 -6.18 9.99 15.45
N LYS A 124 -6.08 11.07 16.25
CA LYS A 124 -7.03 12.19 16.20
C LYS A 124 -6.90 13.06 14.95
N SER A 125 -5.68 13.34 14.50
CA SER A 125 -5.43 14.29 13.42
C SER A 125 -5.34 13.66 12.04
N ARG A 126 -4.97 12.37 11.95
CA ARG A 126 -4.76 11.67 10.68
C ARG A 126 -5.55 10.37 10.53
N GLY A 127 -6.25 9.90 11.57
CA GLY A 127 -6.99 8.63 11.53
C GLY A 127 -6.10 7.39 11.38
N GLN A 128 -4.79 7.54 11.57
CA GLN A 128 -3.79 6.48 11.35
C GLN A 128 -3.00 6.24 12.64
N GLN A 129 -2.62 4.99 12.88
CA GLN A 129 -1.77 4.65 14.01
C GLN A 129 -0.31 5.02 13.75
N GLN A 130 0.30 5.66 14.75
CA GLN A 130 1.74 5.88 14.82
C GLN A 130 2.15 5.64 16.26
N THR A 131 2.93 4.60 16.50
CA THR A 131 3.39 4.16 17.81
C THR A 131 4.92 4.12 17.78
N PRO A 132 5.60 5.03 18.49
CA PRO A 132 7.04 5.01 18.65
C PRO A 132 7.52 3.67 19.22
N MET A 133 8.67 3.18 18.73
CA MET A 133 9.22 1.87 19.09
C MET A 133 10.62 2.03 19.68
N LEU A 134 10.83 1.48 20.88
CA LEU A 134 12.15 1.37 21.50
C LEU A 134 12.82 0.04 21.12
N THR A 135 14.12 0.07 20.84
CA THR A 135 14.94 -1.12 20.68
C THR A 135 16.30 -0.93 21.40
N PRO A 136 16.71 -1.84 22.29
CA PRO A 136 15.94 -2.99 22.78
C PRO A 136 14.71 -2.58 23.60
N ASP A 137 13.71 -3.46 23.70
CA ASP A 137 12.44 -3.25 24.42
C ASP A 137 12.56 -3.26 25.95
N HIS A 138 13.78 -3.38 26.46
CA HIS A 138 14.13 -3.40 27.87
C HIS A 138 15.07 -2.25 28.22
N GLY A 139 14.91 -1.67 29.42
CA GLY A 139 15.72 -0.54 29.88
C GLY A 139 15.14 0.19 31.08
N ASN A 140 14.39 -0.52 31.95
CA ASN A 140 13.74 0.09 33.10
C ASN A 140 14.80 0.77 34.00
N ASN A 141 14.56 2.03 34.37
CA ASN A 141 15.41 2.87 35.24
C ASN A 141 16.73 3.37 34.64
N VAL A 142 16.93 3.31 33.32
CA VAL A 142 18.10 3.96 32.69
C VAL A 142 17.89 5.48 32.70
N SER A 143 18.79 6.20 33.37
CA SER A 143 18.79 7.67 33.36
C SER A 143 19.41 8.19 32.07
N ILE A 144 18.66 9.03 31.35
CA ILE A 144 19.11 9.66 30.10
C ILE A 144 19.75 11.03 30.39
N GLY A 145 19.34 11.68 31.48
CA GLY A 145 19.88 12.96 31.89
C GLY A 145 18.98 13.67 32.89
N TRP A 146 19.22 14.96 33.07
CA TRP A 146 18.43 15.84 33.92
C TRP A 146 17.50 16.71 33.07
N ALA A 147 16.29 16.95 33.55
CA ALA A 147 15.37 17.88 32.93
C ALA A 147 15.96 19.30 32.90
N ILE A 148 15.93 19.95 31.74
CA ILE A 148 16.58 21.26 31.53
C ILE A 148 15.82 22.38 32.26
N SER A 149 14.48 22.32 32.35
CA SER A 149 13.68 23.25 33.16
C SER A 149 12.22 22.83 33.31
N ASP A 150 11.50 23.44 34.26
CA ASP A 150 10.04 23.31 34.40
C ASP A 150 9.24 24.04 33.28
N LEU A 151 9.93 24.68 32.32
CA LEU A 151 9.33 25.57 31.32
C LEU A 151 8.92 24.82 30.05
N LYS A 152 7.67 25.04 29.65
CA LYS A 152 7.14 24.66 28.33
C LYS A 152 8.04 25.24 27.24
N ILE A 153 8.52 24.41 26.31
CA ILE A 153 9.14 24.88 25.07
C ILE A 153 8.15 25.83 24.39
N SER A 154 8.51 27.11 24.28
CA SER A 154 7.76 28.12 23.55
C SER A 154 7.66 27.71 22.07
N LEU A 155 6.49 27.91 21.47
CA LEU A 155 6.26 27.64 20.05
C LEU A 155 7.35 28.33 19.19
N PRO A 156 7.78 27.69 18.09
CA PRO A 156 8.82 28.25 17.23
C PRO A 156 8.44 29.65 16.75
N ALA A 157 9.46 30.50 16.60
CA ALA A 157 9.31 31.90 16.21
C ALA A 157 8.53 32.07 14.90
N ASN A 158 7.84 33.22 14.79
CA ASN A 158 6.94 33.55 13.69
C ASN A 158 7.63 33.46 12.32
N ARG A 159 6.89 32.99 11.30
CA ARG A 159 7.41 32.72 9.96
C ARG A 159 7.92 34.02 9.27
N PRO A 160 9.05 34.00 8.56
CA PRO A 160 9.26 34.95 7.47
C PRO A 160 8.32 34.54 6.32
N ALA A 161 7.07 35.00 6.38
CA ALA A 161 5.99 34.59 5.47
C ALA A 161 6.41 34.65 4.00
N ASP A 162 7.15 35.69 3.63
CA ASP A 162 7.58 35.95 2.26
C ASP A 162 8.50 34.86 1.69
N ARG A 163 9.43 34.32 2.49
CA ARG A 163 10.35 33.26 2.01
C ARG A 163 9.64 31.93 1.81
N ILE A 164 8.69 31.61 2.68
CA ILE A 164 7.91 30.37 2.56
C ILE A 164 7.00 30.46 1.34
N SER A 165 6.30 31.59 1.16
CA SER A 165 5.48 31.82 -0.03
C SER A 165 6.31 31.66 -1.31
N LEU A 166 7.51 32.26 -1.35
CA LEU A 166 8.42 32.12 -2.48
C LEU A 166 8.88 30.67 -2.70
N ALA A 167 9.19 29.92 -1.65
CA ALA A 167 9.57 28.51 -1.78
C ALA A 167 8.41 27.63 -2.27
N VAL A 168 7.19 27.91 -1.82
CA VAL A 168 5.96 27.25 -2.28
C VAL A 168 5.68 27.57 -3.74
N GLU A 169 5.81 28.84 -4.15
CA GLU A 169 5.68 29.25 -5.56
C GLU A 169 6.70 28.54 -6.44
N ASN A 170 7.98 28.53 -6.04
CA ASN A 170 9.03 27.82 -6.78
C ASN A 170 8.79 26.31 -6.90
N LEU A 171 8.26 25.68 -5.84
CA LEU A 171 7.88 24.27 -5.86
C LEU A 171 6.70 24.03 -6.81
N TYR A 172 5.69 24.89 -6.76
CA TYR A 172 4.52 24.84 -7.64
C TYR A 172 4.91 25.01 -9.11
N GLU A 173 5.75 26.00 -9.44
CA GLU A 173 6.28 26.22 -10.79
C GLU A 173 6.99 24.98 -11.34
N LEU A 174 7.77 24.27 -10.51
CA LEU A 174 8.46 23.06 -10.91
C LEU A 174 7.50 21.90 -11.18
N TRP A 175 6.48 21.71 -10.34
CA TRP A 175 5.42 20.74 -10.59
C TRP A 175 4.67 21.05 -11.88
N GLN A 176 4.28 22.30 -12.07
CA GLN A 176 3.60 22.74 -13.28
C GLN A 176 4.47 22.53 -14.53
N SER A 177 5.77 22.82 -14.44
CA SER A 177 6.73 22.60 -15.54
C SER A 177 6.88 21.11 -15.87
N TYR A 178 6.84 20.24 -14.86
CA TYR A 178 6.83 18.78 -15.04
C TYR A 178 5.54 18.29 -15.73
N GLU A 179 4.38 18.75 -15.27
CA GLU A 179 3.09 18.37 -15.86
C GLU A 179 2.95 18.83 -17.31
N GLN A 180 3.43 20.04 -17.64
CA GLN A 180 3.42 20.58 -18.99
C GLN A 180 4.38 19.83 -19.93
N ALA A 181 5.49 19.31 -19.39
CA ALA A 181 6.45 18.53 -20.15
C ALA A 181 6.03 17.06 -20.22
N SER A 182 4.98 16.75 -21.01
CA SER A 182 4.44 15.41 -21.31
C SER A 182 5.10 14.29 -20.49
N GLY A 183 4.66 14.12 -19.23
CA GLY A 183 5.38 13.31 -18.23
C GLY A 183 5.64 11.86 -18.67
N SER A 184 4.85 11.35 -19.61
CA SER A 184 5.03 10.05 -20.28
C SER A 184 6.34 9.96 -21.07
N ASP A 185 6.78 11.01 -21.75
CA ASP A 185 8.02 11.02 -22.52
C ASP A 185 9.26 11.12 -21.62
N LEU A 186 9.18 11.91 -20.55
CA LEU A 186 10.26 12.04 -19.56
C LEU A 186 10.50 10.73 -18.81
N LEU A 187 9.43 10.04 -18.41
CA LEU A 187 9.51 8.73 -17.74
C LEU A 187 9.99 7.65 -18.70
N ARG A 188 9.61 7.70 -19.98
CA ARG A 188 10.03 6.71 -20.99
C ARG A 188 11.50 6.85 -21.38
N LEU A 189 11.96 8.08 -21.63
CA LEU A 189 13.29 8.34 -22.21
C LEU A 189 14.37 8.55 -21.15
N SER A 190 14.00 8.97 -19.94
CA SER A 190 14.95 9.19 -18.85
C SER A 190 14.36 8.78 -17.48
N PRO A 191 13.91 7.50 -17.34
CA PRO A 191 13.17 7.04 -16.16
C PRO A 191 13.87 7.32 -14.84
N ILE A 192 15.17 7.01 -14.74
CA ILE A 192 15.92 7.15 -13.49
C ILE A 192 16.04 8.63 -13.08
N ALA A 193 16.36 9.52 -14.03
CA ALA A 193 16.54 10.93 -13.76
C ALA A 193 15.21 11.60 -13.38
N THR A 194 14.14 11.27 -14.12
CA THR A 194 12.78 11.76 -13.86
C THR A 194 12.25 11.28 -12.51
N THR A 195 12.40 10.00 -12.18
CA THR A 195 11.98 9.44 -10.88
C THR A 195 12.81 9.99 -9.71
N ARG A 196 14.08 10.36 -9.93
CA ARG A 196 14.88 11.06 -8.92
C ARG A 196 14.38 12.49 -8.70
N PHE A 197 14.10 13.21 -9.78
CA PHE A 197 13.56 14.56 -9.72
C PHE A 197 12.23 14.62 -8.95
N ILE A 198 11.27 13.72 -9.26
CA ILE A 198 9.97 13.64 -8.57
C ILE A 198 10.14 13.39 -7.07
N GLN A 199 11.05 12.49 -6.67
CA GLN A 199 11.30 12.22 -5.26
C GLN A 199 11.77 13.47 -4.52
N GLU A 200 12.70 14.20 -5.12
CA GLU A 200 13.31 15.37 -4.51
C GLU A 200 12.30 16.54 -4.42
N LEU A 201 11.39 16.66 -5.39
CA LEU A 201 10.23 17.57 -5.29
C LEU A 201 9.32 17.20 -4.12
N CYS A 202 8.91 15.93 -4.01
CA CYS A 202 8.09 15.52 -2.90
C CYS A 202 8.79 15.66 -1.54
N TRP A 203 10.11 15.48 -1.50
CA TRP A 203 10.89 15.73 -0.29
C TRP A 203 10.84 17.22 0.08
N CYS A 204 11.00 18.12 -0.89
CA CYS A 204 10.88 19.57 -0.66
C CYS A 204 9.50 19.95 -0.12
N GLU A 205 8.43 19.35 -0.66
CA GLU A 205 7.06 19.53 -0.19
C GLU A 205 6.90 19.11 1.27
N GLN A 206 7.32 17.88 1.61
CA GLN A 206 7.26 17.38 2.98
C GLN A 206 8.13 18.19 3.94
N ALA A 207 9.29 18.67 3.49
CA ALA A 207 10.19 19.50 4.27
C ALA A 207 9.61 20.89 4.56
N LEU A 208 8.93 21.52 3.59
CA LEU A 208 8.23 22.79 3.77
C LEU A 208 7.07 22.65 4.77
N ILE A 209 6.29 21.58 4.66
CA ILE A 209 5.24 21.24 5.64
C ILE A 209 5.84 21.06 7.04
N SER A 210 7.03 20.47 7.11
CA SER A 210 7.75 20.19 8.36
C SER A 210 8.49 21.40 8.94
N GLY A 211 8.32 22.61 8.39
CA GLY A 211 8.70 23.86 9.07
C GLY A 211 9.99 24.56 8.63
N ASN A 212 10.24 25.71 9.25
CA ASN A 212 11.34 26.64 8.91
C ASN A 212 12.74 26.04 9.00
N PHE A 213 12.94 25.01 9.83
CA PHE A 213 14.26 24.40 10.00
C PHE A 213 14.83 23.83 8.69
N TYR A 214 13.95 23.39 7.78
CA TYR A 214 14.35 22.84 6.50
C TYR A 214 14.40 23.87 5.36
N LEU A 215 13.95 25.11 5.60
CA LEU A 215 13.72 26.10 4.54
C LEU A 215 14.96 26.38 3.70
N THR A 216 16.10 26.66 4.33
CA THR A 216 17.37 26.92 3.61
C THR A 216 17.75 25.74 2.71
N ARG A 217 17.62 24.51 3.24
CA ARG A 217 17.96 23.30 2.49
C ARG A 217 16.99 23.06 1.33
N VAL A 218 15.71 23.40 1.51
CA VAL A 218 14.70 23.34 0.44
C VAL A 218 15.03 24.35 -0.65
N GLU A 219 15.35 25.59 -0.31
CA GLU A 219 15.69 26.62 -1.30
C GLU A 219 16.90 26.22 -2.17
N GLU A 220 17.97 25.73 -1.54
CA GLU A 220 19.15 25.19 -2.24
C GLU A 220 18.75 24.02 -3.17
N LYS A 221 17.87 23.14 -2.69
CA LYS A 221 17.42 21.99 -3.45
C LYS A 221 16.54 22.38 -4.64
N LEU A 222 15.62 23.32 -4.48
CA LEU A 222 14.75 23.83 -5.54
C LEU A 222 15.58 24.47 -6.66
N LEU A 223 16.64 25.21 -6.33
CA LEU A 223 17.59 25.75 -7.32
C LEU A 223 18.29 24.64 -8.12
N SER A 224 18.77 23.60 -7.42
CA SER A 224 19.38 22.44 -8.07
C SER A 224 18.39 21.68 -8.95
N LEU A 225 17.13 21.54 -8.50
CA LEU A 225 16.08 20.85 -9.23
C LEU A 225 15.67 21.58 -10.50
N LYS A 226 15.59 22.92 -10.48
CA LYS A 226 15.37 23.74 -11.70
C LYS A 226 16.42 23.41 -12.77
N GLN A 227 17.70 23.36 -12.39
CA GLN A 227 18.78 23.03 -13.33
C GLN A 227 18.71 21.58 -13.83
N GLN A 228 18.48 20.63 -12.93
CA GLN A 228 18.36 19.21 -13.30
C GLN A 228 17.19 18.97 -14.25
N PHE A 229 16.05 19.60 -14.01
CA PHE A 229 14.87 19.46 -14.86
C PHE A 229 15.14 19.96 -16.28
N SER A 230 15.79 21.12 -16.43
CA SER A 230 16.19 21.63 -17.75
C SER A 230 17.15 20.67 -18.49
N GLN A 231 18.09 20.03 -17.77
CA GLN A 231 19.00 19.05 -18.36
C GLN A 231 18.26 17.78 -18.82
N ILE A 232 17.31 17.28 -18.01
CA ILE A 232 16.47 16.13 -18.38
C ILE A 232 15.68 16.47 -19.64
N GLN A 233 15.00 17.62 -19.69
CA GLN A 233 14.25 18.06 -20.87
C GLN A 233 15.13 18.17 -22.13
N GLN A 234 16.34 18.73 -22.01
CA GLN A 234 17.26 18.84 -23.15
C GLN A 234 17.74 17.47 -23.65
N ALA A 235 18.03 16.52 -22.75
CA ALA A 235 18.41 15.16 -23.10
C ALA A 235 17.25 14.43 -23.79
N THR A 236 16.04 14.55 -23.26
CA THR A 236 14.81 13.97 -23.83
C THR A 236 14.52 14.56 -25.22
N ASN A 237 14.62 15.88 -25.39
CA ASN A 237 14.43 16.55 -26.68
C ASN A 237 15.47 16.14 -27.73
N SER A 238 16.74 15.97 -27.31
CA SER A 238 17.83 15.53 -28.19
C SER A 238 17.68 14.07 -28.64
N GLN A 239 17.21 13.18 -27.75
CA GLN A 239 16.88 11.80 -28.10
C GLN A 239 15.64 11.73 -29.01
N ASN A 240 14.62 12.55 -28.75
CA ASN A 240 13.44 12.66 -29.60
C ASN A 240 13.78 13.12 -31.03
N ALA A 241 14.76 14.02 -31.19
CA ALA A 241 15.23 14.50 -32.50
C ALA A 241 16.00 13.44 -33.31
N LYS A 242 16.76 12.56 -32.65
CA LYS A 242 17.51 11.47 -33.31
C LYS A 242 16.60 10.31 -33.76
N ASN A 243 15.52 10.03 -33.02
CA ASN A 243 14.61 8.91 -33.28
C ASN A 243 13.41 9.31 -34.16
N ARG A 244 13.57 10.24 -35.12
CA ARG A 244 12.47 10.74 -35.98
C ARG A 244 12.00 9.75 -37.06
N GLY A 245 12.61 8.57 -37.18
CA GLY A 245 12.17 7.51 -38.10
C GLY A 245 11.19 6.49 -37.51
N ASP A 246 10.98 6.49 -36.19
CA ASP A 246 10.26 5.42 -35.51
C ASP A 246 8.81 5.82 -35.21
N ALA A 247 7.88 5.12 -35.86
CA ALA A 247 6.41 5.32 -35.79
C ALA A 247 5.79 5.06 -34.40
N TRP A 248 6.57 4.66 -33.40
CA TRP A 248 6.16 4.35 -32.02
C TRP A 248 5.76 5.58 -31.16
N LYS A 249 5.54 6.75 -31.77
CA LYS A 249 5.47 8.06 -31.08
C LYS A 249 4.05 8.63 -30.85
N ILE A 250 2.99 7.94 -31.25
CA ILE A 250 1.63 8.50 -31.18
C ILE A 250 0.75 7.82 -30.11
N THR A 251 1.13 6.63 -29.64
CA THR A 251 0.41 5.90 -28.58
C THR A 251 1.20 5.91 -27.27
N PRO A 252 0.62 6.34 -26.13
CA PRO A 252 1.30 6.28 -24.85
C PRO A 252 1.70 4.83 -24.56
N GLY A 253 3.00 4.61 -24.32
CA GLY A 253 3.53 3.30 -23.99
C GLY A 253 2.83 2.67 -22.77
N PRO A 254 2.82 1.33 -22.68
CA PRO A 254 2.16 0.61 -21.60
C PRO A 254 2.73 0.96 -20.22
N ILE A 255 1.86 1.06 -19.19
CA ILE A 255 2.24 1.30 -17.78
C ILE A 255 2.55 -0.02 -17.03
N GLY A 256 2.33 -1.17 -17.66
CA GLY A 256 2.58 -2.49 -17.07
C GLY A 256 3.69 -3.27 -17.77
N HIS A 257 4.50 -3.99 -16.99
CA HIS A 257 5.43 -5.02 -17.51
C HIS A 257 4.72 -6.31 -17.95
N THR A 258 3.45 -6.48 -17.60
CA THR A 258 2.58 -7.58 -18.03
C THR A 258 1.45 -7.05 -18.91
N VAL A 259 0.89 -7.92 -19.73
CA VAL A 259 -0.25 -7.55 -20.60
C VAL A 259 -1.51 -7.32 -19.77
N ALA A 260 -1.72 -8.13 -18.73
CA ALA A 260 -2.84 -8.01 -17.80
C ALA A 260 -2.91 -6.62 -17.15
N LEU A 261 -1.78 -6.07 -16.70
CA LEU A 261 -1.75 -4.73 -16.10
C LEU A 261 -2.12 -3.63 -17.11
N ASN A 262 -1.73 -3.76 -18.37
CA ASN A 262 -2.13 -2.78 -19.38
C ASN A 262 -3.61 -2.81 -19.71
N GLN A 263 -4.21 -4.01 -19.71
CA GLN A 263 -5.66 -4.14 -19.83
C GLN A 263 -6.36 -3.48 -18.63
N TYR A 264 -5.88 -3.76 -17.41
CA TYR A 264 -6.44 -3.19 -16.18
C TYR A 264 -6.41 -1.65 -16.18
N PHE A 265 -5.32 -1.03 -16.63
CA PHE A 265 -5.21 0.43 -16.73
C PHE A 265 -5.90 1.03 -17.98
N GLY A 266 -6.69 0.25 -18.73
CA GLY A 266 -7.42 0.71 -19.91
C GLY A 266 -6.51 1.13 -21.08
N ARG A 267 -5.29 0.58 -21.16
CA ARG A 267 -4.28 0.89 -22.19
C ARG A 267 -4.12 -0.19 -23.24
N ALA A 268 -4.93 -1.24 -23.21
CA ALA A 268 -4.92 -2.27 -24.24
C ALA A 268 -5.56 -1.73 -25.52
N ASP A 269 -4.73 -1.50 -26.54
CA ASP A 269 -5.19 -1.20 -27.89
C ASP A 269 -5.60 -2.47 -28.64
N THR A 270 -6.15 -2.33 -29.85
CA THR A 270 -6.58 -3.47 -30.68
C THR A 270 -5.45 -4.46 -30.92
N LYS A 271 -4.20 -4.00 -31.02
CA LYS A 271 -3.02 -4.84 -31.20
C LYS A 271 -2.68 -5.65 -29.94
N THR A 272 -2.76 -5.03 -28.77
CA THR A 272 -2.57 -5.70 -27.48
C THR A 272 -3.62 -6.79 -27.28
N LEU A 273 -4.87 -6.51 -27.64
CA LEU A 273 -5.95 -7.50 -27.58
C LEU A 273 -5.72 -8.67 -28.57
N SER A 274 -5.27 -8.40 -29.80
CA SER A 274 -4.90 -9.47 -30.73
C SER A 274 -3.72 -10.30 -30.23
N PHE A 275 -2.72 -9.68 -29.58
CA PHE A 275 -1.60 -10.41 -28.98
C PHE A 275 -2.08 -11.38 -27.89
N VAL A 276 -3.00 -10.95 -27.02
CA VAL A 276 -3.60 -11.82 -25.99
C VAL A 276 -4.31 -13.01 -26.63
N GLN A 277 -5.12 -12.77 -27.66
CA GLN A 277 -5.82 -13.83 -28.38
C GLN A 277 -4.85 -14.84 -29.01
N SER A 278 -3.81 -14.37 -29.71
CA SER A 278 -2.80 -15.26 -30.29
C SER A 278 -2.02 -16.03 -29.22
N PHE A 279 -1.76 -15.42 -28.07
CA PHE A 279 -1.10 -16.11 -26.96
C PHE A 279 -1.99 -17.18 -26.32
N ASP A 280 -3.29 -16.91 -26.16
CA ASP A 280 -4.29 -17.89 -25.71
C ASP A 280 -4.40 -19.08 -26.68
N GLU A 281 -4.41 -18.80 -27.99
CA GLU A 281 -4.43 -19.82 -29.04
C GLU A 281 -3.18 -20.70 -29.00
N LEU A 282 -2.00 -20.11 -28.79
CA LEU A 282 -0.75 -20.85 -28.58
C LEU A 282 -0.83 -21.79 -27.38
N ILE A 283 -1.39 -21.34 -26.25
CA ILE A 283 -1.53 -22.17 -25.05
C ILE A 283 -2.46 -23.36 -25.30
N GLN A 284 -3.60 -23.12 -25.95
CA GLN A 284 -4.61 -24.16 -26.23
C GLN A 284 -4.12 -25.20 -27.23
N ASN A 285 -3.40 -24.77 -28.27
CA ASN A 285 -2.98 -25.61 -29.40
C ASN A 285 -1.47 -25.81 -29.48
N TYR A 286 -0.78 -25.76 -28.33
CA TYR A 286 0.67 -25.77 -28.28
C TYR A 286 1.30 -26.95 -29.05
N ASN A 287 2.24 -26.60 -29.90
CA ASN A 287 3.25 -27.48 -30.49
C ASN A 287 4.53 -26.66 -30.79
N ALA A 288 5.67 -27.34 -30.96
CA ALA A 288 6.97 -26.67 -31.12
C ALA A 288 7.05 -25.75 -32.36
N ASP A 289 6.35 -26.10 -33.43
CA ASP A 289 6.31 -25.30 -34.67
C ASP A 289 5.48 -24.03 -34.46
N SER A 290 4.28 -24.14 -33.88
CA SER A 290 3.42 -23.00 -33.53
C SER A 290 4.08 -22.04 -32.53
N PHE A 291 4.90 -22.56 -31.62
CA PHE A 291 5.67 -21.73 -30.69
C PHE A 291 6.73 -20.89 -31.43
N THR A 292 7.40 -21.50 -32.42
CA THR A 292 8.40 -20.81 -33.22
C THR A 292 7.75 -19.80 -34.18
N GLU A 293 6.63 -20.16 -34.79
CA GLU A 293 5.81 -19.28 -35.64
C GLU A 293 5.31 -18.07 -34.85
N PHE A 294 4.72 -18.29 -33.68
CA PHE A 294 4.29 -17.22 -32.78
C PHE A 294 5.43 -16.24 -32.47
N LEU A 295 6.63 -16.73 -32.13
CA LEU A 295 7.77 -15.86 -31.83
C LEU A 295 8.29 -15.06 -33.04
N ASN A 296 8.09 -15.56 -34.26
CA ASN A 296 8.49 -14.87 -35.48
C ASN A 296 7.46 -13.83 -35.93
N ASP A 297 6.17 -14.07 -35.67
CA ASP A 297 5.07 -13.20 -36.11
C ASP A 297 4.78 -12.04 -35.15
N VAL A 298 5.19 -12.18 -33.88
CA VAL A 298 4.95 -11.14 -32.87
C VAL A 298 5.80 -9.89 -33.12
N SER A 299 5.12 -8.75 -33.18
CA SER A 299 5.74 -7.44 -33.38
C SER A 299 6.78 -7.11 -32.28
N PRO A 300 7.93 -6.49 -32.62
CA PRO A 300 8.98 -6.13 -31.66
C PRO A 300 8.50 -5.24 -30.50
N GLU A 301 7.39 -4.53 -30.65
CA GLU A 301 6.78 -3.72 -29.58
C GLU A 301 6.40 -4.51 -28.34
N PHE A 302 6.12 -5.80 -28.50
CA PHE A 302 5.72 -6.68 -27.40
C PHE A 302 6.92 -7.15 -26.57
N ASP A 303 8.18 -6.82 -26.94
CA ASP A 303 9.41 -7.19 -26.21
C ASP A 303 9.51 -6.55 -24.81
N GLN A 304 8.71 -5.52 -24.57
CA GLN A 304 8.58 -4.90 -23.26
C GLN A 304 7.81 -5.78 -22.25
N PHE A 305 7.02 -6.75 -22.74
CA PHE A 305 6.21 -7.64 -21.90
C PHE A 305 7.01 -8.82 -21.37
N VAL A 306 6.82 -9.13 -20.10
CA VAL A 306 7.47 -10.27 -19.43
C VAL A 306 7.07 -11.58 -20.09
N GLU A 307 5.84 -11.69 -20.57
CA GLU A 307 5.30 -12.83 -21.29
C GLU A 307 6.19 -13.16 -22.49
N LEU A 308 6.41 -12.22 -23.40
CA LEU A 308 7.23 -12.46 -24.60
C LEU A 308 8.70 -12.68 -24.27
N ARG A 309 9.26 -11.94 -23.30
CA ARG A 309 10.65 -12.14 -22.86
C ARG A 309 10.88 -13.54 -22.32
N PHE A 310 9.95 -14.06 -21.53
CA PHE A 310 10.02 -15.42 -21.00
C PHE A 310 10.07 -16.44 -22.15
N LEU A 311 9.18 -16.32 -23.15
CA LEU A 311 9.17 -17.23 -24.30
C LEU A 311 10.48 -17.17 -25.11
N LYS A 312 11.03 -15.97 -25.33
CA LYS A 312 12.33 -15.79 -26.01
C LYS A 312 13.47 -16.44 -25.23
N VAL A 313 13.50 -16.30 -23.91
CA VAL A 313 14.48 -16.97 -23.04
C VAL A 313 14.34 -18.49 -23.12
N VAL A 314 13.12 -19.02 -23.08
CA VAL A 314 12.85 -20.45 -23.26
C VAL A 314 13.33 -20.93 -24.63
N GLN A 315 13.03 -20.22 -25.72
CA GLN A 315 13.49 -20.57 -27.07
C GLN A 315 15.02 -20.61 -27.16
N GLN A 316 15.71 -19.69 -26.48
CA GLN A 316 17.16 -19.57 -26.53
C GLN A 316 17.88 -20.60 -25.65
N MET A 317 17.33 -20.91 -24.46
CA MET A 317 18.03 -21.67 -23.43
C MET A 317 17.52 -23.10 -23.25
N ALA A 318 16.21 -23.34 -23.39
CA ALA A 318 15.65 -24.66 -23.13
C ALA A 318 16.05 -25.67 -24.22
N GLY A 319 16.23 -26.93 -23.81
CA GLY A 319 16.56 -28.00 -24.74
C GLY A 319 15.41 -28.27 -25.73
N LYS A 320 15.75 -28.77 -26.93
CA LYS A 320 14.75 -29.16 -27.95
C LYS A 320 13.74 -30.18 -27.41
N GLU A 321 14.19 -31.12 -26.59
CA GLU A 321 13.32 -32.13 -25.96
C GLU A 321 12.28 -31.50 -25.03
N THR A 322 12.67 -30.47 -24.27
CA THR A 322 11.78 -29.70 -23.40
C THR A 322 10.74 -28.93 -24.21
N ILE A 323 11.17 -28.21 -25.26
CA ILE A 323 10.27 -27.43 -26.13
C ILE A 323 9.30 -28.35 -26.88
N SER A 324 9.74 -29.55 -27.25
CA SER A 324 8.93 -30.54 -27.97
C SER A 324 7.93 -31.26 -27.05
N ASN A 325 8.11 -31.19 -25.73
CA ASN A 325 7.18 -31.79 -24.77
C ASN A 325 5.92 -30.93 -24.63
N ARG A 326 4.88 -31.31 -25.38
CA ARG A 326 3.60 -30.61 -25.43
C ARG A 326 2.96 -30.44 -24.04
N GLU A 327 2.83 -31.52 -23.27
CA GLU A 327 2.13 -31.47 -21.98
C GLU A 327 2.85 -30.56 -20.99
N LEU A 328 4.18 -30.67 -20.90
CA LEU A 328 5.00 -29.83 -20.03
C LEU A 328 4.86 -28.36 -20.40
N MET A 329 5.04 -28.03 -21.68
CA MET A 329 5.02 -26.65 -22.14
C MET A 329 3.63 -26.03 -22.04
N THR A 330 2.55 -26.75 -22.36
CA THR A 330 1.18 -26.27 -22.11
C THR A 330 0.96 -25.96 -20.63
N THR A 331 1.39 -26.83 -19.71
CA THR A 331 1.27 -26.58 -18.27
C THR A 331 2.11 -25.37 -17.83
N VAL A 332 3.34 -25.23 -18.33
CA VAL A 332 4.22 -24.08 -18.02
C VAL A 332 3.57 -22.78 -18.47
N LEU A 333 3.15 -22.69 -19.74
CA LEU A 333 2.59 -21.47 -20.31
C LEU A 333 1.28 -21.07 -19.61
N LYS A 334 0.40 -22.03 -19.36
CA LYS A 334 -0.84 -21.78 -18.62
C LYS A 334 -0.57 -21.31 -17.19
N THR A 335 0.37 -21.96 -16.48
CA THR A 335 0.75 -21.55 -15.12
C THR A 335 1.35 -20.14 -15.11
N GLN A 336 2.22 -19.82 -16.08
CA GLN A 336 2.78 -18.48 -16.23
C GLN A 336 1.70 -17.44 -16.46
N GLN A 337 0.79 -17.69 -17.41
CA GLN A 337 -0.31 -16.78 -17.71
C GLN A 337 -1.16 -16.50 -16.47
N GLN A 338 -1.54 -17.52 -15.72
CA GLN A 338 -2.31 -17.35 -14.47
C GLN A 338 -1.55 -16.52 -13.44
N CYS A 339 -0.25 -16.81 -13.22
CA CYS A 339 0.59 -15.99 -12.33
C CYS A 339 0.69 -14.53 -12.80
N ARG A 340 0.69 -14.25 -14.11
CA ARG A 340 0.67 -12.88 -14.63
C ARG A 340 -0.69 -12.21 -14.45
N ASN A 341 -1.78 -12.94 -14.63
CA ASN A 341 -3.13 -12.40 -14.40
C ASN A 341 -3.36 -12.06 -12.93
N LEU A 342 -2.77 -12.82 -12.00
CA LEU A 342 -2.79 -12.52 -10.57
C LEU A 342 -2.08 -11.22 -10.17
N SER A 343 -1.36 -10.56 -11.09
CA SER A 343 -0.87 -9.19 -10.86
C SER A 343 -2.00 -8.15 -10.85
N VAL A 344 -3.17 -8.49 -11.39
CA VAL A 344 -4.38 -7.68 -11.35
C VAL A 344 -5.29 -8.24 -10.26
N LEU A 345 -5.36 -7.54 -9.13
CA LEU A 345 -6.19 -7.95 -8.01
C LEU A 345 -7.56 -7.28 -8.08
N PRO A 346 -8.65 -7.97 -7.69
CA PRO A 346 -9.99 -7.39 -7.68
C PRO A 346 -10.12 -6.27 -6.64
N ASP A 347 -9.35 -6.33 -5.55
CA ASP A 347 -9.29 -5.30 -4.52
C ASP A 347 -7.84 -5.14 -4.01
N GLN A 348 -7.37 -3.90 -3.87
CA GLN A 348 -6.00 -3.61 -3.42
C GLN A 348 -5.75 -4.03 -1.96
N ARG A 349 -6.78 -4.07 -1.12
CA ARG A 349 -6.70 -4.50 0.30
C ARG A 349 -6.31 -5.97 0.44
N ILE A 350 -6.48 -6.76 -0.62
CA ILE A 350 -6.09 -8.18 -0.64
C ILE A 350 -4.57 -8.34 -0.53
N ILE A 351 -3.77 -7.38 -1.05
CA ILE A 351 -2.31 -7.48 -1.12
C ILE A 351 -1.69 -7.81 0.23
N THR A 352 -2.06 -7.06 1.28
CA THR A 352 -1.50 -7.22 2.63
C THR A 352 -1.85 -8.56 3.26
N ARG A 353 -2.94 -9.18 2.79
CA ARG A 353 -3.41 -10.47 3.28
C ARG A 353 -2.65 -11.63 2.65
N ILE A 354 -2.42 -11.57 1.33
CA ILE A 354 -1.95 -12.73 0.56
C ILE A 354 -0.42 -12.80 0.42
N GLU A 355 0.32 -11.79 0.87
CA GLU A 355 1.78 -11.68 0.73
C GLU A 355 2.53 -12.91 1.28
N THR A 356 2.17 -13.35 2.48
CA THR A 356 2.78 -14.51 3.16
C THR A 356 2.48 -15.82 2.43
N ALA A 357 1.29 -15.96 1.86
CA ALA A 357 0.86 -17.17 1.17
C ALA A 357 1.42 -17.26 -0.27
N TRP A 358 1.61 -16.12 -0.95
CA TRP A 358 2.12 -16.09 -2.33
C TRP A 358 3.63 -16.29 -2.43
N GLY A 359 4.40 -15.80 -1.46
CA GLY A 359 5.87 -15.87 -1.46
C GLY A 359 6.44 -17.26 -1.79
N PRO A 360 6.01 -18.33 -1.08
CA PRO A 360 6.47 -19.70 -1.36
C PRO A 360 6.08 -20.21 -2.76
N VAL A 361 4.91 -19.81 -3.27
CA VAL A 361 4.43 -20.19 -4.61
C VAL A 361 5.32 -19.55 -5.69
N GLU A 362 5.65 -18.28 -5.53
CA GLU A 362 6.54 -17.54 -6.43
C GLU A 362 7.98 -18.06 -6.39
N GLU A 363 8.49 -18.39 -5.20
CA GLU A 363 9.81 -19.03 -5.07
C GLU A 363 9.85 -20.38 -5.79
N ARG A 364 8.84 -21.23 -5.58
CA ARG A 364 8.74 -22.52 -6.26
C ARG A 364 8.61 -22.36 -7.77
N ARG A 365 7.84 -21.36 -8.24
CA ARG A 365 7.73 -21.03 -9.67
C ARG A 365 9.08 -20.72 -10.28
N ARG A 366 9.88 -19.85 -9.66
CA ARG A 366 11.22 -19.48 -10.16
C ARG A 366 12.17 -20.66 -10.19
N GLN A 367 12.17 -21.50 -9.15
CA GLN A 367 12.96 -22.73 -9.13
C GLN A 367 12.60 -23.65 -10.31
N LEU A 368 11.31 -23.82 -10.60
CA LEU A 368 10.86 -24.65 -11.72
C LEU A 368 11.14 -24.02 -13.08
N GLU A 369 11.18 -22.69 -13.19
CA GLU A 369 11.66 -22.00 -14.39
C GLU A 369 13.15 -22.28 -14.62
N ASP A 370 13.98 -22.13 -13.59
CA ASP A 370 15.41 -22.41 -13.70
C ASP A 370 15.66 -23.87 -14.11
N ASP A 371 14.95 -24.82 -13.48
CA ASP A 371 14.99 -26.24 -13.84
C ASP A 371 14.55 -26.49 -15.29
N LEU A 372 13.50 -25.79 -15.75
CA LEU A 372 13.04 -25.87 -17.14
C LEU A 372 14.12 -25.39 -18.12
N LEU A 373 14.77 -24.26 -17.84
CA LEU A 373 15.78 -23.66 -18.71
C LEU A 373 17.06 -24.49 -18.80
N VAL A 374 17.41 -25.25 -17.75
CA VAL A 374 18.56 -26.17 -17.78
C VAL A 374 18.21 -27.59 -18.26
N GLY A 375 16.98 -27.81 -18.78
CA GLY A 375 16.54 -29.09 -19.32
C GLY A 375 16.14 -30.14 -18.27
N LYS A 376 15.96 -29.74 -17.01
CA LYS A 376 15.50 -30.58 -15.89
C LYS A 376 14.01 -30.43 -15.58
N GLY A 377 13.25 -29.78 -16.47
CA GLY A 377 11.83 -29.55 -16.27
C GLY A 377 11.01 -30.84 -16.09
N ASN A 378 10.26 -30.93 -15.00
CA ASN A 378 9.43 -32.10 -14.67
C ASN A 378 7.94 -31.74 -14.72
N LEU A 379 7.16 -32.48 -15.51
CA LEU A 379 5.71 -32.27 -15.66
C LEU A 379 4.96 -32.38 -14.33
N ALA A 380 5.30 -33.35 -13.48
CA ALA A 380 4.58 -33.58 -12.23
C ALA A 380 4.72 -32.39 -11.26
N ASP A 381 5.91 -31.77 -11.21
CA ASP A 381 6.17 -30.60 -10.40
C ASP A 381 5.40 -29.37 -10.91
N TRP A 382 5.39 -29.16 -12.23
CA TRP A 382 4.63 -28.09 -12.86
C TRP A 382 3.11 -28.26 -12.68
N GLN A 383 2.58 -29.48 -12.77
CA GLN A 383 1.17 -29.76 -12.49
C GLN A 383 0.81 -29.50 -11.02
N LYS A 384 1.71 -29.82 -10.09
CA LYS A 384 1.53 -29.51 -8.67
C LYS A 384 1.47 -28.00 -8.44
N LEU A 385 2.42 -27.25 -9.01
CA LEU A 385 2.42 -25.79 -8.94
C LEU A 385 1.15 -25.20 -9.56
N GLN A 386 0.72 -25.69 -10.72
CA GLN A 386 -0.49 -25.24 -11.39
C GLN A 386 -1.73 -25.37 -10.51
N ARG A 387 -1.89 -26.51 -9.82
CA ARG A 387 -3.01 -26.71 -8.87
C ARG A 387 -2.97 -25.67 -7.75
N THR A 388 -1.80 -25.47 -7.15
CA THR A 388 -1.62 -24.44 -6.11
C THR A 388 -1.96 -23.04 -6.60
N VAL A 389 -1.55 -22.67 -7.82
CA VAL A 389 -1.88 -21.37 -8.43
C VAL A 389 -3.39 -21.23 -8.67
N VAL A 390 -4.05 -22.28 -9.18
CA VAL A 390 -5.52 -22.29 -9.39
C VAL A 390 -6.28 -22.14 -8.07
N ASP A 391 -5.88 -22.86 -7.03
CA ASP A 391 -6.49 -22.78 -5.70
C ASP A 391 -6.31 -21.37 -5.13
N PHE A 392 -5.12 -20.79 -5.30
CA PHE A 392 -4.81 -19.43 -4.87
C PHE A 392 -5.60 -18.36 -5.63
N GLU A 393 -5.73 -18.49 -6.96
CA GLU A 393 -6.55 -17.61 -7.79
C GLU A 393 -8.03 -17.64 -7.36
N THR A 394 -8.55 -18.83 -7.09
CA THR A 394 -9.91 -19.00 -6.57
C THR A 394 -10.08 -18.30 -5.23
N TYR A 395 -9.10 -18.43 -4.34
CA TYR A 395 -9.11 -17.76 -3.04
C TYR A 395 -9.07 -16.22 -3.17
N VAL A 396 -8.20 -15.67 -4.02
CA VAL A 396 -8.10 -14.22 -4.29
C VAL A 396 -9.42 -13.65 -4.83
N ASN A 397 -10.05 -14.34 -5.78
CA ASN A 397 -11.33 -13.89 -6.34
C ASN A 397 -12.43 -13.84 -5.27
N LYS A 398 -12.51 -14.88 -4.41
CA LYS A 398 -13.45 -14.89 -3.29
C LYS A 398 -13.19 -13.78 -2.27
N LEU A 399 -11.93 -13.48 -1.98
CA LEU A 399 -11.61 -12.35 -1.09
C LEU A 399 -12.14 -11.02 -1.65
N GLY A 400 -12.07 -10.81 -2.97
CA GLY A 400 -12.67 -9.65 -3.62
C GLY A 400 -14.18 -9.55 -3.35
N GLU A 401 -14.90 -10.67 -3.48
CA GLU A 401 -16.33 -10.75 -3.15
C GLU A 401 -16.61 -10.45 -1.67
N PHE A 402 -15.73 -10.92 -0.76
CA PHE A 402 -15.90 -10.71 0.68
C PHE A 402 -15.67 -9.25 1.09
N TYR A 403 -14.66 -8.59 0.51
CA TYR A 403 -14.44 -7.15 0.70
C TYR A 403 -15.61 -6.33 0.15
N ALA A 404 -16.09 -6.65 -1.05
CA ALA A 404 -17.26 -5.98 -1.63
C ALA A 404 -18.51 -6.15 -0.76
N LEU A 405 -18.73 -7.34 -0.17
CA LEU A 405 -19.83 -7.55 0.77
C LEU A 405 -19.67 -6.72 2.05
N SER A 406 -18.46 -6.61 2.59
CA SER A 406 -18.23 -5.80 3.79
C SER A 406 -18.50 -4.32 3.53
N ASP A 407 -18.07 -3.79 2.39
CA ASP A 407 -18.34 -2.41 1.98
C ASP A 407 -19.84 -2.18 1.80
N ARG A 408 -20.54 -3.11 1.14
CA ARG A 408 -21.99 -3.09 1.02
C ARG A 408 -22.66 -3.07 2.40
N ALA A 409 -22.24 -3.92 3.32
CA ALA A 409 -22.77 -3.98 4.68
C ALA A 409 -22.51 -2.68 5.45
N GLN A 410 -21.34 -2.06 5.30
CA GLN A 410 -21.02 -0.76 5.91
C GLN A 410 -21.94 0.36 5.40
N SER A 411 -22.38 0.28 4.13
CA SER A 411 -23.32 1.24 3.54
C SER A 411 -24.77 0.97 3.96
N GLU A 412 -25.23 -0.28 3.92
CA GLU A 412 -26.64 -0.65 4.11
C GLU A 412 -27.07 -0.68 5.58
N ILE A 413 -26.21 -1.13 6.51
CA ILE A 413 -26.57 -1.27 7.93
C ILE A 413 -26.97 0.08 8.57
N PRO A 414 -26.22 1.19 8.38
CA PRO A 414 -26.63 2.50 8.88
C PRO A 414 -27.95 2.99 8.28
N PHE A 415 -28.22 2.66 7.02
CA PHE A 415 -29.48 2.99 6.37
C PHE A 415 -30.66 2.26 7.04
N TYR A 416 -30.55 0.94 7.24
CA TYR A 416 -31.60 0.18 7.94
C TYR A 416 -31.76 0.60 9.40
N ALA A 417 -30.66 0.93 10.09
CA ALA A 417 -30.70 1.46 11.45
C ALA A 417 -31.48 2.77 11.53
N ARG A 418 -31.29 3.67 10.54
CA ARG A 418 -32.03 4.94 10.46
C ARG A 418 -33.52 4.71 10.18
N TRP A 419 -33.84 3.80 9.26
CA TRP A 419 -35.22 3.44 8.94
C TRP A 419 -35.97 2.89 10.16
N LEU A 420 -35.39 1.92 10.87
CA LEU A 420 -35.98 1.35 12.09
C LEU A 420 -36.10 2.36 13.25
N ALA A 421 -35.35 3.46 13.20
CA ALA A 421 -35.35 4.53 14.19
C ALA A 421 -36.18 5.75 13.79
N ASP A 422 -36.89 5.72 12.65
CA ASP A 422 -37.69 6.85 12.20
C ASP A 422 -38.86 7.13 13.17
N ALA A 423 -39.03 8.40 13.52
CA ALA A 423 -40.03 8.87 14.46
C ALA A 423 -41.46 8.73 13.91
N SER A 424 -41.62 8.56 12.60
CA SER A 424 -42.91 8.27 11.95
C SER A 424 -43.51 6.92 12.35
N HIS A 425 -42.70 5.98 12.86
CA HIS A 425 -43.13 4.62 13.22
C HIS A 425 -43.41 4.40 14.72
N LEU A 426 -43.47 5.48 15.53
CA LEU A 426 -43.56 5.45 17.00
C LEU A 426 -44.85 4.82 17.60
N ASP A 427 -45.83 4.46 16.77
CA ASP A 427 -47.10 3.87 17.22
C ASP A 427 -47.09 2.32 17.11
N ALA A 428 -47.85 1.74 16.17
CA ALA A 428 -48.11 0.29 16.13
C ALA A 428 -46.90 -0.57 15.66
N LEU A 429 -45.98 0.01 14.88
CA LEU A 429 -44.82 -0.69 14.32
C LEU A 429 -43.59 -0.62 15.23
N PHE A 430 -43.56 0.27 16.22
CA PHE A 430 -42.40 0.50 17.09
C PHE A 430 -41.89 -0.78 17.76
N LYS A 431 -42.80 -1.60 18.30
CA LYS A 431 -42.43 -2.89 18.92
C LYS A 431 -41.85 -3.88 17.90
N HIS A 432 -42.43 -3.92 16.70
CA HIS A 432 -41.93 -4.77 15.62
C HIS A 432 -40.53 -4.33 15.15
N HIS A 433 -40.30 -3.02 15.02
CA HIS A 433 -39.00 -2.47 14.63
C HIS A 433 -37.91 -2.71 15.67
N ILE A 434 -38.25 -2.67 16.97
CA ILE A 434 -37.32 -3.10 18.03
C ILE A 434 -36.97 -4.58 17.87
N GLU A 435 -37.97 -5.46 17.66
CA GLU A 435 -37.73 -6.89 17.47
C GLU A 435 -36.86 -7.16 16.22
N LEU A 436 -37.07 -6.43 15.11
CA LEU A 436 -36.23 -6.51 13.92
C LEU A 436 -34.80 -6.00 14.18
N ALA A 437 -34.65 -4.92 14.95
CA ALA A 437 -33.34 -4.39 15.31
C ALA A 437 -32.54 -5.38 16.16
N GLU A 438 -33.19 -6.09 17.08
CA GLU A 438 -32.55 -7.11 17.92
C GLU A 438 -32.25 -8.40 17.15
N GLN A 439 -33.17 -8.87 16.29
CA GLN A 439 -33.05 -10.16 15.62
C GLN A 439 -32.24 -10.12 14.33
N LEU A 440 -32.18 -8.97 13.63
CA LEU A 440 -31.56 -8.86 12.31
C LEU A 440 -30.46 -7.79 12.26
N LEU A 441 -30.74 -6.57 12.70
CA LEU A 441 -29.78 -5.45 12.59
C LEU A 441 -28.54 -5.66 13.47
N THR A 442 -28.74 -5.98 14.75
CA THR A 442 -27.64 -6.19 15.70
C THR A 442 -26.76 -7.39 15.31
N PRO A 443 -27.32 -8.56 14.92
CA PRO A 443 -26.53 -9.66 14.38
C PRO A 443 -25.81 -9.30 13.08
N ALA A 444 -26.42 -8.52 12.18
CA ALA A 444 -25.78 -8.11 10.93
C ALA A 444 -24.57 -7.20 11.20
N LEU A 445 -24.69 -6.25 12.13
CA LEU A 445 -23.58 -5.41 12.56
C LEU A 445 -22.43 -6.24 13.15
N ASN A 446 -22.75 -7.15 14.07
CA ASN A 446 -21.74 -8.02 14.68
C ASN A 446 -21.06 -8.93 13.66
N ALA A 447 -21.82 -9.50 12.72
CA ALA A 447 -21.27 -10.33 11.64
C ALA A 447 -20.36 -9.54 10.70
N ASN A 448 -20.71 -8.29 10.37
CA ASN A 448 -19.85 -7.41 9.56
C ASN A 448 -18.56 -7.02 10.31
N LEU A 449 -18.65 -6.72 11.62
CA LEU A 449 -17.47 -6.45 12.45
C LEU A 449 -16.54 -7.67 12.54
N GLN A 450 -17.10 -8.87 12.72
CA GLN A 450 -16.34 -10.12 12.68
C GLN A 450 -15.69 -10.36 11.32
N LEU A 451 -16.42 -10.12 10.22
CA LEU A 451 -15.88 -10.23 8.87
C LEU A 451 -14.69 -9.29 8.66
N GLN A 452 -14.82 -8.02 9.07
CA GLN A 452 -13.71 -7.04 8.98
C GLN A 452 -12.51 -7.45 9.82
N GLN A 453 -12.75 -7.97 11.03
CA GLN A 453 -11.67 -8.47 11.86
C GLN A 453 -10.93 -9.62 11.17
N ILE A 454 -11.65 -10.62 10.66
CA ILE A 454 -11.05 -11.76 9.95
C ILE A 454 -10.33 -11.27 8.69
N LEU A 455 -10.91 -10.34 7.90
CA LEU A 455 -10.30 -9.78 6.70
C LEU A 455 -9.00 -8.99 6.97
N ASN A 456 -8.87 -8.42 8.18
CA ASN A 456 -7.65 -7.73 8.62
C ASN A 456 -6.59 -8.67 9.22
N GLU A 457 -6.94 -9.92 9.55
CA GLU A 457 -5.99 -10.95 10.01
C GLU A 457 -5.18 -11.53 8.83
N ASN A 458 -3.94 -11.96 9.07
CA ASN A 458 -3.17 -12.68 8.06
C ASN A 458 -3.66 -14.16 7.99
N PRO A 459 -3.91 -14.74 6.81
CA PRO A 459 -4.42 -16.10 6.65
C PRO A 459 -3.42 -17.18 7.12
N GLY A 460 -2.17 -16.81 7.38
CA GLY A 460 -1.11 -17.75 7.70
C GLY A 460 -0.76 -18.64 6.51
N GLU A 461 -0.28 -19.86 6.77
CA GLU A 461 0.14 -20.80 5.72
C GLU A 461 -1.02 -21.62 5.12
N ASN A 462 -2.21 -21.62 5.74
CA ASN A 462 -3.32 -22.49 5.32
C ASN A 462 -4.51 -21.67 4.77
N ILE A 463 -4.43 -21.33 3.49
CA ILE A 463 -5.47 -20.59 2.76
C ILE A 463 -6.85 -21.30 2.76
N ALA A 464 -6.88 -22.64 2.84
CA ALA A 464 -8.13 -23.39 2.79
C ALA A 464 -8.94 -23.24 4.09
N LEU A 465 -8.26 -23.31 5.25
CA LEU A 465 -8.87 -23.10 6.55
C LEU A 465 -9.36 -21.65 6.69
N ASP A 466 -8.58 -20.69 6.22
CA ASP A 466 -8.96 -19.29 6.23
C ASP A 466 -10.20 -19.01 5.37
N GLN A 467 -10.24 -19.60 4.17
CA GLN A 467 -11.40 -19.52 3.28
C GLN A 467 -12.66 -20.09 3.92
N GLU A 468 -12.57 -21.20 4.65
CA GLU A 468 -13.72 -21.79 5.35
C GLU A 468 -14.27 -20.85 6.43
N ARG A 469 -13.38 -20.26 7.26
CA ARG A 469 -13.77 -19.30 8.30
C ARG A 469 -14.47 -18.06 7.72
N LEU A 470 -13.95 -17.53 6.61
CA LEU A 470 -14.55 -16.40 5.91
C LEU A 470 -15.91 -16.77 5.32
N GLN A 471 -16.02 -17.93 4.68
CA GLN A 471 -17.25 -18.38 4.02
C GLN A 471 -18.43 -18.49 5.01
N THR A 472 -18.21 -19.03 6.21
CA THR A 472 -19.25 -19.13 7.24
C THR A 472 -19.79 -17.76 7.65
N THR A 473 -18.88 -16.80 7.86
CA THR A 473 -19.23 -15.44 8.28
C THR A 473 -19.98 -14.69 7.17
N VAL A 474 -19.51 -14.83 5.92
CA VAL A 474 -20.10 -14.24 4.72
C VAL A 474 -21.51 -14.76 4.45
N GLN A 475 -21.74 -16.07 4.58
CA GLN A 475 -23.07 -16.67 4.41
C GLN A 475 -24.06 -16.14 5.45
N GLY A 476 -23.63 -16.04 6.71
CA GLY A 476 -24.45 -15.47 7.79
C GLY A 476 -24.83 -14.01 7.53
N LEU A 477 -23.84 -13.17 7.18
CA LEU A 477 -24.06 -11.76 6.88
C LEU A 477 -24.98 -11.56 5.67
N THR A 478 -24.75 -12.30 4.58
CA THR A 478 -25.56 -12.23 3.36
C THR A 478 -27.03 -12.55 3.65
N LEU A 479 -27.30 -13.60 4.45
CA LEU A 479 -28.65 -13.97 4.84
C LEU A 479 -29.32 -12.86 5.67
N LEU A 480 -28.59 -12.26 6.62
CA LEU A 480 -29.11 -11.20 7.48
C LEU A 480 -29.45 -9.92 6.68
N LEU A 481 -28.55 -9.49 5.80
CA LEU A 481 -28.79 -8.34 4.91
C LEU A 481 -29.96 -8.59 3.96
N SER A 482 -30.06 -9.80 3.40
CA SER A 482 -31.17 -10.16 2.51
C SER A 482 -32.51 -10.13 3.24
N LYS A 483 -32.57 -10.59 4.49
CA LYS A 483 -33.77 -10.50 5.33
C LYS A 483 -34.14 -9.06 5.65
N LEU A 484 -33.17 -8.22 6.05
CA LEU A 484 -33.39 -6.79 6.29
C LEU A 484 -33.95 -6.09 5.04
N GLN A 485 -33.34 -6.36 3.88
CA GLN A 485 -33.79 -5.84 2.60
C GLN A 485 -35.22 -6.28 2.28
N GLN A 486 -35.54 -7.57 2.44
CA GLN A 486 -36.89 -8.09 2.21
C GLN A 486 -37.92 -7.43 3.12
N THR A 487 -37.64 -7.33 4.42
CA THR A 487 -38.56 -6.69 5.38
C THR A 487 -38.77 -5.21 5.04
N PHE A 488 -37.69 -4.47 4.75
CA PHE A 488 -37.78 -3.07 4.31
C PHE A 488 -38.64 -2.91 3.06
N THR A 489 -38.38 -3.70 2.02
CA THR A 489 -39.18 -3.63 0.78
C THR A 489 -40.64 -4.05 0.99
N GLY A 490 -40.90 -5.01 1.87
CA GLY A 490 -42.25 -5.45 2.23
C GLY A 490 -43.05 -4.35 2.91
N GLU A 491 -42.45 -3.66 3.89
CA GLU A 491 -43.10 -2.53 4.58
C GLU A 491 -43.29 -1.32 3.66
N ALA A 492 -42.29 -0.98 2.84
CA ALA A 492 -42.41 0.10 1.86
C ALA A 492 -43.53 -0.13 0.84
N VAL A 493 -43.74 -1.37 0.40
CA VAL A 493 -44.85 -1.73 -0.51
C VAL A 493 -46.21 -1.61 0.18
N LEU A 494 -46.32 -2.00 1.45
CA LEU A 494 -47.55 -1.88 2.23
C LEU A 494 -47.93 -0.41 2.48
N GLU A 495 -46.96 0.46 2.81
CA GLU A 495 -47.19 1.89 2.96
C GLU A 495 -47.66 2.56 1.65
N THR A 496 -47.14 2.13 0.49
CA THR A 496 -47.60 2.64 -0.82
C THR A 496 -48.98 2.12 -1.24
N ALA A 497 -49.45 1.00 -0.69
CA ALA A 497 -50.78 0.46 -0.99
C ALA A 497 -51.89 1.19 -0.20
N ASP A 498 -51.58 1.68 1.01
CA ASP A 498 -52.50 2.45 1.85
C ASP A 498 -52.41 3.97 1.62
N ALA A 499 -51.34 4.46 0.99
CA ALA A 499 -51.17 5.86 0.63
C ALA A 499 -51.57 6.13 -0.83
N ALA A 500 -52.74 6.76 -1.03
CA ALA A 500 -53.12 7.41 -2.30
C ALA A 500 -52.28 8.68 -2.57
N TRP A 501 -50.96 8.56 -2.54
CA TRP A 501 -50.04 9.62 -2.92
C TRP A 501 -49.42 9.33 -4.28
N VAL A 502 -49.76 10.22 -5.21
CA VAL A 502 -49.18 10.34 -6.54
C VAL A 502 -47.66 10.37 -6.42
N ILE A 503 -47.00 9.29 -6.84
CA ILE A 503 -45.55 9.33 -7.05
C ILE A 503 -45.32 10.08 -8.36
N GLU A 504 -45.12 11.40 -8.25
CA GLU A 504 -44.80 12.22 -9.42
C GLU A 504 -43.39 11.93 -9.98
N ASP A 505 -42.57 11.09 -9.34
CA ASP A 505 -41.23 10.85 -9.87
C ASP A 505 -40.58 9.49 -9.52
N TYR A 506 -41.34 8.41 -9.67
CA TYR A 506 -40.81 7.04 -9.56
C TYR A 506 -39.68 6.79 -10.58
N LYS A 507 -39.76 7.45 -11.75
CA LYS A 507 -38.73 7.38 -12.79
C LYS A 507 -37.47 8.17 -12.46
N ALA A 508 -37.56 9.31 -11.75
CA ALA A 508 -36.37 10.06 -11.34
C ALA A 508 -35.56 9.33 -10.27
N ASN A 509 -36.23 8.65 -9.33
CA ASN A 509 -35.54 7.93 -8.24
C ASN A 509 -34.92 6.59 -8.68
N LEU A 510 -35.45 5.96 -9.74
CA LEU A 510 -34.85 4.75 -10.33
C LEU A 510 -33.50 5.05 -11.00
N GLY A 511 -33.29 6.28 -11.49
CA GLY A 511 -32.00 6.72 -12.05
C GLY A 511 -30.87 6.84 -11.03
N LEU A 512 -31.20 7.01 -9.73
CA LEU A 512 -30.22 7.11 -8.64
C LEU A 512 -29.77 5.74 -8.09
N LEU A 513 -30.46 4.66 -8.46
CA LEU A 513 -30.13 3.28 -8.07
C LEU A 513 -29.33 2.52 -9.13
N GLN A 514 -29.06 3.16 -10.28
CA GLN A 514 -28.31 2.56 -11.40
C GLN A 514 -27.03 3.34 -11.81
N THR A 515 -26.52 4.23 -10.97
CA THR A 515 -25.20 4.87 -11.16
C THR A 515 -24.18 4.40 -10.15
#